data_AF-A0AAD8PX95-F1
#
_entry.id   AF-A0AAD8PX95-F1
#
_cell.length_a   1.000
_cell.length_b   1.000
_cell.length_c   1.000
_cell.angle_alpha   90.00
_cell.angle_beta   90.00
_cell.angle_gamma   90.00
#
_symmetry.space_group_name_H-M   'P 1'
#
loop_
_entity.id
_entity.type
_entity.pdbx_description
1 polymer ?
#
loop_
_entity_poly.entity_id
_entity_poly.type
_entity_poly.pdbx_seq_one_letter_code
_entity_poly.pdbx_strand_id
1 'polypeptide(L)'
;MAVLIQPKWPQTTADLQACLSAPLGSCTSCQGRSKTKPTCKNSISKDSREKISSVVLDILASGSLSSAARHLERLASLVLCKRWHQEQTTDKTAEWKRRIREFLGLNGNGKQDGGKGEAEAEPEGRRSRTAAVSVKATESNIAKSLNAGRLSVADGVDSKPLVEKRPVSLVVKQETVKEEDDEYKSRLEIIPFNPLPIKSAICPTPLKKPTVHTFTPYQQPLSTRKINITIVDKLLAPSTQEEQKPRGTGYIYGYKLPKGHTTALGTDTDRMIKIGYTNNYKRRMRQWQSKCHYTPNLIFAREAPYYIKMEEVVHLHLANERRWDMGCAGCREPNGKTTNHKEFFEVDAEKAQAVVEMWAAWAGLGPFDEEGRLTAYWAARLDALDLDDDECWYKFVLDKGKTKKSGSKLVGNGGVA
;
A
#
# COMPACT_ATOMS: atom_id res chain seq x y z
N MET A 1 7.04 -37.63 25.24
CA MET A 1 6.40 -36.58 24.43
C MET A 1 6.73 -35.23 25.05
N ALA A 2 7.57 -34.41 24.42
CA ALA A 2 7.84 -33.07 24.91
C ALA A 2 6.72 -32.15 24.43
N VAL A 3 5.91 -31.62 25.35
CA VAL A 3 4.91 -30.59 25.04
C VAL A 3 5.68 -29.30 24.73
N LEU A 4 5.77 -28.95 23.45
CA LEU A 4 6.30 -27.65 23.03
C LEU A 4 5.31 -26.58 23.50
N ILE A 5 5.64 -25.92 24.61
CA ILE A 5 4.93 -24.74 25.08
C ILE A 5 5.18 -23.66 24.04
N GLN A 6 4.16 -23.34 23.23
CA GLN A 6 4.29 -22.20 22.31
C GLN A 6 4.45 -20.92 23.14
N PRO A 7 5.51 -20.14 22.89
CA PRO A 7 5.73 -18.89 23.61
C PRO A 7 4.58 -17.93 23.30
N LYS A 8 3.99 -17.39 24.37
CA LYS A 8 2.84 -16.47 24.29
C LYS A 8 3.35 -15.04 24.07
N TRP A 9 2.53 -14.22 23.41
CA TRP A 9 2.72 -12.77 23.33
C TRP A 9 3.01 -12.17 24.72
N PRO A 10 3.94 -11.21 24.86
CA PRO A 10 4.20 -10.54 26.15
C PRO A 10 2.90 -10.04 26.77
N GLN A 11 2.61 -10.45 28.01
CA GLN A 11 1.36 -10.10 28.70
C GLN A 11 1.55 -8.98 29.71
N THR A 12 2.78 -8.80 30.19
CA THR A 12 3.11 -7.78 31.19
C THR A 12 4.15 -6.80 30.66
N THR A 13 4.18 -5.61 31.27
CA THR A 13 5.25 -4.62 31.02
C THR A 13 6.63 -5.21 31.30
N ALA A 14 6.77 -6.10 32.28
CA ALA A 14 8.03 -6.76 32.59
C ALA A 14 8.47 -7.71 31.46
N ASP A 15 7.54 -8.50 30.90
CA ASP A 15 7.82 -9.39 29.76
C ASP A 15 8.29 -8.58 28.55
N LEU A 16 7.59 -7.47 28.25
CA LEU A 16 7.95 -6.61 27.14
C LEU A 16 9.31 -5.94 27.37
N GLN A 17 9.60 -5.47 28.58
CA GLN A 17 10.90 -4.90 28.93
C GLN A 17 12.03 -5.91 28.77
N ALA A 18 11.83 -7.15 29.22
CA ALA A 18 12.79 -8.25 29.07
C ALA A 18 13.03 -8.55 27.58
N CYS A 19 11.95 -8.68 26.80
CA CYS A 19 11.99 -8.92 25.37
C CYS A 19 12.74 -7.81 24.61
N LEU A 20 12.42 -6.54 24.87
CA LEU A 20 13.05 -5.41 24.20
C LEU A 20 14.42 -5.03 24.77
N SER A 21 14.81 -5.66 25.89
CA SER A 21 15.93 -5.30 26.77
C SER A 21 16.08 -3.79 26.92
N ALA A 22 14.98 -3.14 27.27
CA ALA A 22 14.86 -1.69 27.41
C ALA A 22 14.10 -1.35 28.71
N PRO A 23 14.57 -0.38 29.51
CA PRO A 23 13.95 -0.02 30.78
C PRO A 23 12.74 0.90 30.58
N LEU A 24 11.65 0.38 29.99
CA LEU A 24 10.50 1.20 29.56
C LEU A 24 9.80 1.97 30.70
N GLY A 25 9.76 1.40 31.91
CA GLY A 25 9.07 2.01 33.06
C GLY A 25 9.88 3.11 33.76
N SER A 26 11.18 3.20 33.48
CA SER A 26 12.09 4.16 34.12
C SER A 26 13.00 4.87 33.10
N CYS A 27 12.61 4.85 31.82
CA CYS A 27 13.40 5.42 30.74
C CYS A 27 13.50 6.94 30.91
N THR A 28 14.63 7.42 31.43
CA THR A 28 14.92 8.86 31.55
C THR A 28 15.91 9.34 30.50
N SER A 29 16.69 8.43 29.93
CA SER A 29 17.72 8.70 28.92
C SER A 29 17.40 8.08 27.56
N CYS A 30 17.98 8.66 26.53
CA CYS A 30 17.83 8.25 25.14
C CYS A 30 18.43 6.86 24.88
N GLN A 31 17.68 5.99 24.21
CA GLN A 31 18.08 4.62 23.83
C GLN A 31 18.82 4.53 22.48
N GLY A 32 19.18 5.68 21.91
CA GLY A 32 19.94 5.81 20.67
C GLY A 32 21.43 5.60 20.88
N ARG A 33 22.12 5.16 19.81
CA ARG A 33 23.57 4.92 19.80
C ARG A 33 24.29 6.12 19.20
N SER A 34 25.38 6.56 19.80
CA SER A 34 26.25 7.57 19.17
C SER A 34 27.41 6.87 18.44
N LYS A 35 28.12 7.61 17.58
CA LYS A 35 29.31 7.08 16.88
C LYS A 35 30.39 6.55 17.82
N THR A 36 30.47 7.09 19.04
CA THR A 36 31.55 6.83 19.99
C THR A 36 31.11 6.09 21.25
N LYS A 37 29.79 5.99 21.52
CA LYS A 37 29.27 5.38 22.75
C LYS A 37 28.04 4.50 22.43
N PRO A 38 27.92 3.35 23.11
CA PRO A 38 26.80 2.43 22.89
C PRO A 38 25.45 3.04 23.31
N THR A 39 25.44 4.03 24.20
CA THR A 39 24.22 4.67 24.70
C THR A 39 24.35 6.19 24.78
N CYS A 40 23.29 6.87 24.35
CA CYS A 40 23.14 8.31 24.50
C CYS A 40 22.75 8.67 25.93
N LYS A 41 23.49 9.58 26.58
CA LYS A 41 23.16 10.07 27.93
C LYS A 41 22.16 11.24 27.96
N ASN A 42 21.69 11.70 26.80
CA ASN A 42 20.73 12.82 26.75
C ASN A 42 19.38 12.39 27.32
N SER A 43 18.78 13.25 28.14
CA SER A 43 17.43 13.03 28.66
C SER A 43 16.39 13.05 27.54
N ILE A 44 15.39 12.17 27.62
CA ILE A 44 14.19 12.29 26.78
C ILE A 44 13.24 13.34 27.38
N SER A 45 12.37 13.93 26.54
CA SER A 45 11.47 14.99 27.00
C SER A 45 10.47 14.47 28.04
N LYS A 46 9.98 15.36 28.91
CA LYS A 46 8.93 15.04 29.89
C LYS A 46 7.68 14.46 29.20
N ASP A 47 7.23 15.11 28.12
CA ASP A 47 6.11 14.64 27.28
C ASP A 47 6.34 13.22 26.72
N SER A 48 7.56 12.89 26.27
CA SER A 48 7.85 11.53 25.81
C SER A 48 7.73 10.51 26.95
N ARG A 49 8.23 10.83 28.14
CA ARG A 49 8.15 9.95 29.32
C ARG A 49 6.70 9.66 29.72
N GLU A 50 5.85 10.67 29.70
CA GLU A 50 4.43 10.52 30.03
C GLU A 50 3.69 9.63 29.00
N LYS A 51 4.10 9.67 27.74
CA LYS A 51 3.49 8.87 26.66
C LYS A 51 4.01 7.44 26.55
N ILE A 52 5.18 7.12 27.10
CA ILE A 52 5.75 5.77 27.01
C ILE A 52 4.82 4.74 27.64
N SER A 53 4.27 5.01 28.83
CA SER A 53 3.41 4.06 29.54
C SER A 53 2.15 3.70 28.76
N SER A 54 1.49 4.66 28.11
CA SER A 54 0.29 4.37 27.31
C SER A 54 0.62 3.58 26.04
N VAL A 55 1.70 3.92 25.33
CA VAL A 55 2.12 3.17 24.13
C VAL A 55 2.53 1.74 24.47
N VAL A 56 3.13 1.51 25.65
CA VAL A 56 3.45 0.17 26.14
C VAL A 56 2.18 -0.65 26.35
N LEU A 57 1.13 -0.07 26.94
CA LEU A 57 -0.16 -0.74 27.11
C LEU A 57 -0.80 -1.06 25.75
N ASP A 58 -0.72 -0.16 24.76
CA ASP A 58 -1.21 -0.41 23.40
C ASP A 58 -0.49 -1.62 22.75
N ILE A 59 0.82 -1.76 22.95
CA ILE A 59 1.61 -2.89 22.43
C ILE A 59 1.14 -4.21 23.07
N LEU A 60 0.95 -4.22 24.38
CA LEU A 60 0.47 -5.41 25.09
C LEU A 60 -0.94 -5.80 24.61
N ALA A 61 -1.83 -4.82 24.45
CA ALA A 61 -3.20 -5.02 23.96
C ALA A 61 -3.28 -5.49 22.50
N SER A 62 -2.23 -5.25 21.69
CA SER A 62 -2.21 -5.62 20.27
C SER A 62 -2.24 -7.13 20.03
N GLY A 63 -1.78 -7.95 20.98
CA GLY A 63 -1.84 -9.42 20.92
C GLY A 63 -0.98 -10.11 19.84
N SER A 64 -0.37 -9.36 18.92
CA SER A 64 0.47 -9.88 17.84
C SER A 64 1.54 -8.87 17.41
N LEU A 65 2.60 -9.36 16.74
CA LEU A 65 3.68 -8.51 16.24
C LEU A 65 3.21 -7.60 15.10
N SER A 66 2.32 -8.09 14.23
CA SER A 66 1.78 -7.32 13.10
C SER A 66 0.96 -6.14 13.61
N SER A 67 0.01 -6.40 14.51
CA SER A 67 -0.86 -5.36 15.08
C SER A 67 -0.08 -4.36 15.94
N ALA A 68 0.99 -4.80 16.62
CA ALA A 68 1.84 -3.93 17.44
C ALA A 68 2.83 -3.05 16.63
N ALA A 69 2.97 -3.26 15.32
CA ALA A 69 4.05 -2.68 14.52
C ALA A 69 4.12 -1.14 14.60
N ARG A 70 2.97 -0.46 14.49
CA ARG A 70 2.89 1.00 14.56
C ARG A 70 3.17 1.53 15.97
N HIS A 71 2.75 0.79 17.00
CA HIS A 71 3.00 1.16 18.39
C HIS A 71 4.47 1.00 18.76
N LEU A 72 5.16 -0.01 18.20
CA LEU A 72 6.62 -0.18 18.35
C LEU A 72 7.40 0.97 17.73
N GLU A 73 6.99 1.44 16.55
CA GLU A 73 7.61 2.61 15.90
C GLU A 73 7.40 3.89 16.71
N ARG A 74 6.17 4.10 17.20
CA ARG A 74 5.86 5.21 18.09
C ARG A 74 6.70 5.13 19.36
N LEU A 75 6.81 3.96 19.98
CA LEU A 75 7.63 3.76 21.18
C LEU A 75 9.10 4.06 20.90
N ALA A 76 9.63 3.61 19.75
CA ALA A 76 11.00 3.88 19.34
C ALA A 76 11.27 5.38 19.24
N SER A 77 10.37 6.15 18.60
CA SER A 77 10.52 7.60 18.50
C SER A 77 10.50 8.31 19.87
N LEU A 78 9.72 7.80 20.83
CA LEU A 78 9.60 8.37 22.18
C LEU A 78 10.85 8.12 23.05
N VAL A 79 11.52 6.97 22.89
CA VAL A 79 12.73 6.64 23.65
C VAL A 79 14.01 7.23 23.05
N LEU A 80 13.93 7.90 21.90
CA LEU A 80 15.05 8.56 21.22
C LEU A 80 15.00 10.07 21.45
N CYS A 81 16.15 10.71 21.66
CA CYS A 81 16.17 12.17 21.85
C CYS A 81 15.86 12.88 20.53
N LYS A 82 15.00 13.91 20.60
CA LYS A 82 14.51 14.66 19.42
C LYS A 82 15.62 15.27 18.57
N ARG A 83 16.73 15.68 19.20
CA ARG A 83 17.79 16.47 18.55
C ARG A 83 18.77 15.65 17.71
N TRP A 84 19.02 14.39 18.08
CA TRP A 84 20.18 13.67 17.52
C TRP A 84 19.87 12.26 17.03
N HIS A 85 18.83 11.59 17.52
CA HIS A 85 18.65 10.16 17.25
C HIS A 85 17.27 9.78 16.71
N GLN A 86 16.45 10.74 16.28
CA GLN A 86 15.14 10.42 15.68
C GLN A 86 15.28 9.62 14.37
N GLU A 87 16.37 9.84 13.62
CA GLU A 87 16.70 9.04 12.43
C GLU A 87 16.90 7.54 12.73
N GLN A 88 17.18 7.16 13.98
CA GLN A 88 17.37 5.76 14.38
C GLN A 88 16.04 5.05 14.71
N THR A 89 14.90 5.72 14.53
CA THR A 89 13.58 5.14 14.88
C THR A 89 13.30 3.86 14.10
N THR A 90 13.61 3.84 12.80
CA THR A 90 13.39 2.67 11.92
C THR A 90 14.25 1.49 12.35
N ASP A 91 15.54 1.72 12.60
CA ASP A 91 16.49 0.69 13.02
C ASP A 91 16.13 0.12 14.39
N LYS A 92 15.75 0.99 15.33
CA LYS A 92 15.31 0.59 16.67
C LYS A 92 14.03 -0.25 16.62
N THR A 93 13.10 0.14 15.75
CA THR A 93 11.87 -0.63 15.51
C THR A 93 12.18 -2.00 14.92
N ALA A 94 13.11 -2.09 13.96
CA ALA A 94 13.54 -3.36 13.38
C ALA A 94 14.24 -4.26 14.41
N GLU A 95 15.12 -3.68 15.25
CA GLU A 95 15.77 -4.38 16.37
C GLU A 95 14.73 -5.01 17.31
N TRP A 96 13.72 -4.24 17.71
CA TRP A 96 12.66 -4.70 18.60
C TRP A 96 11.73 -5.73 17.96
N LYS A 97 11.35 -5.54 16.69
CA LYS A 97 10.57 -6.55 15.96
C LYS A 97 11.32 -7.88 15.89
N ARG A 98 12.63 -7.85 15.65
CA ARG A 98 13.47 -9.06 15.69
C ARG A 98 13.39 -9.71 17.07
N ARG A 99 13.69 -8.99 18.15
CA ARG A 99 13.67 -9.54 19.52
C ARG A 99 12.34 -10.15 19.93
N ILE A 100 11.22 -9.55 19.51
CA ILE A 100 9.89 -10.14 19.73
C ILE A 100 9.73 -11.46 18.98
N ARG A 101 10.21 -11.58 17.74
CA ARG A 101 10.20 -12.88 17.03
C ARG A 101 11.04 -13.92 17.75
N GLU A 102 12.23 -13.56 18.26
CA GLU A 102 13.08 -14.50 19.01
C GLU A 102 12.37 -14.95 20.29
N PHE A 103 11.78 -14.01 21.02
CA PHE A 103 10.98 -14.28 22.22
C PHE A 103 9.79 -15.22 21.93
N LEU A 104 9.17 -15.05 20.77
CA LEU A 104 8.07 -15.89 20.29
C LEU A 104 8.53 -17.18 19.60
N GLY A 105 9.83 -17.51 19.61
CA GLY A 105 10.34 -18.70 18.94
C GLY A 105 10.06 -18.74 17.42
N LEU A 106 9.79 -17.59 16.81
CA LEU A 106 9.49 -17.43 15.38
C LEU A 106 10.75 -17.27 14.53
N ASN A 107 11.93 -17.40 15.13
CA ASN A 107 13.17 -17.50 14.37
C ASN A 107 13.17 -18.84 13.64
N GLY A 108 12.66 -18.85 12.42
CA GLY A 108 12.85 -19.98 11.51
C GLY A 108 14.34 -20.25 11.42
N ASN A 109 14.75 -21.45 11.83
CA ASN A 109 16.08 -22.01 11.57
C ASN A 109 16.24 -22.26 10.06
N GLY A 110 16.10 -21.21 9.26
CA GLY A 110 16.70 -21.16 7.94
C GLY A 110 18.21 -21.20 8.18
N LYS A 111 18.74 -22.41 8.33
CA LYS A 111 20.12 -22.75 8.02
C LYS A 111 20.37 -22.13 6.65
N GLN A 112 21.01 -20.96 6.62
CA GLN A 112 21.76 -20.57 5.44
C GLN A 112 22.87 -21.60 5.37
N ASP A 113 22.63 -22.62 4.54
CA ASP A 113 23.64 -23.60 4.19
C ASP A 113 24.77 -22.81 3.52
N GLY A 114 25.94 -22.86 4.16
CA GLY A 114 27.12 -22.12 3.76
C GLY A 114 27.63 -22.64 2.44
N GLY A 115 27.24 -21.98 1.35
CA GLY A 115 27.90 -22.08 0.06
C GLY A 115 29.35 -21.61 0.19
N LYS A 116 30.25 -22.59 0.16
CA LYS A 116 31.70 -22.47 0.14
C LYS A 116 32.17 -22.08 -1.27
N GLY A 117 32.94 -21.00 -1.39
CA GLY A 117 33.62 -20.53 -2.61
C GLY A 117 33.45 -19.01 -2.75
N GLU A 118 34.45 -18.16 -2.98
CA GLU A 118 35.84 -18.32 -3.40
C GLU A 118 36.68 -17.19 -2.76
N ALA A 119 37.99 -17.44 -2.70
CA ALA A 119 38.99 -16.54 -2.15
C ALA A 119 39.25 -15.34 -3.08
N GLU A 120 39.29 -14.13 -2.52
CA GLU A 120 40.05 -13.02 -3.08
C GLU A 120 40.74 -12.22 -1.96
N ALA A 121 41.89 -11.66 -2.33
CA ALA A 121 43.02 -11.34 -1.48
C ALA A 121 42.86 -10.06 -0.64
N GLU A 122 43.38 -10.14 0.59
CA GLU A 122 43.75 -8.99 1.44
C GLU A 122 45.13 -8.46 1.03
N PRO A 123 45.35 -7.13 0.97
CA PRO A 123 46.67 -6.56 1.08
C PRO A 123 46.96 -6.11 2.52
N GLU A 124 48.12 -6.54 2.98
CA GLU A 124 48.76 -6.22 4.26
C GLU A 124 48.84 -4.71 4.54
N GLY A 125 48.53 -4.31 5.78
CA GLY A 125 48.53 -2.91 6.19
C GLY A 125 48.67 -2.67 7.71
N ARG A 126 49.69 -3.29 8.30
CA ARG A 126 50.20 -3.17 9.67
C ARG A 126 50.21 -1.73 10.25
N ARG A 127 49.60 -1.51 11.43
CA ARG A 127 50.26 -1.04 12.69
C ARG A 127 49.25 -0.71 13.79
N SER A 128 49.21 -1.58 14.81
CA SER A 128 48.61 -1.32 16.11
C SER A 128 49.47 -0.34 16.92
N ARG A 129 48.86 0.69 17.51
CA ARG A 129 49.43 1.46 18.62
C ARG A 129 48.51 1.34 19.83
N THR A 130 49.05 0.68 20.85
CA THR A 130 48.64 0.73 22.25
C THR A 130 48.76 2.16 22.77
N ALA A 131 47.73 2.66 23.47
CA ALA A 131 47.82 3.88 24.26
C ALA A 131 47.09 3.67 25.60
N ALA A 132 47.76 4.16 26.63
CA ALA A 132 47.54 3.86 28.04
C ALA A 132 46.24 4.46 28.60
N VAL A 133 45.67 3.70 29.54
CA VAL A 133 44.65 4.12 30.48
C VAL A 133 45.26 5.13 31.46
N SER A 134 44.66 6.31 31.57
CA SER A 134 44.93 7.27 32.64
C SER A 134 43.63 7.55 33.38
N VAL A 135 43.58 7.07 34.62
CA VAL A 135 42.50 7.29 35.59
C VAL A 135 42.75 8.64 36.25
N LYS A 136 41.78 9.56 36.17
CA LYS A 136 41.69 10.71 37.08
C LYS A 136 40.30 10.74 37.71
N ALA A 137 40.30 10.58 39.02
CA ALA A 137 39.19 10.87 39.91
C ALA A 137 38.97 12.39 39.99
N THR A 138 37.72 12.82 40.06
CA THR A 138 37.39 14.14 40.60
C THR A 138 36.02 14.05 41.27
N GLU A 139 36.03 14.38 42.55
CA GLU A 139 34.92 14.46 43.48
C GLU A 139 34.11 15.76 43.30
N SER A 140 32.96 15.76 43.99
CA SER A 140 32.14 16.92 44.37
C SER A 140 31.18 17.44 43.27
N ASN A 141 29.98 17.93 43.54
CA ASN A 141 29.43 18.50 44.76
C ASN A 141 27.89 18.37 44.80
N ILE A 142 27.40 18.45 46.03
CA ILE A 142 26.01 18.53 46.49
C ILE A 142 25.35 19.82 45.99
N ALA A 143 24.08 19.74 45.56
CA ALA A 143 23.13 20.85 45.68
C ALA A 143 21.68 20.34 45.77
N LYS A 144 21.07 20.61 46.94
CA LYS A 144 19.63 20.54 47.20
C LYS A 144 18.92 21.69 46.48
N SER A 145 17.67 21.47 46.04
CA SER A 145 16.64 22.52 46.10
C SER A 145 15.25 21.91 46.18
N LEU A 146 14.47 22.49 47.09
CA LEU A 146 13.09 22.21 47.48
C LEU A 146 12.10 23.03 46.64
N ASN A 147 10.83 22.58 46.70
CA ASN A 147 9.54 23.29 46.53
C ASN A 147 8.67 22.66 45.43
N ALA A 148 7.53 22.01 45.71
CA ALA A 148 6.34 22.33 46.52
C ALA A 148 5.37 23.34 45.86
N GLY A 149 4.11 22.90 45.70
CA GLY A 149 2.92 23.69 45.32
C GLY A 149 2.58 23.56 43.83
N ARG A 150 1.34 23.37 43.37
CA ARG A 150 0.04 23.73 43.95
C ARG A 150 -1.10 23.07 43.15
N LEU A 151 -2.16 22.66 43.85
CA LEU A 151 -3.45 22.15 43.34
C LEU A 151 -4.42 23.30 43.00
N SER A 152 -5.24 23.12 41.96
CA SER A 152 -6.57 23.74 41.71
C SER A 152 -7.19 22.90 40.55
N VAL A 153 -8.28 22.13 40.61
CA VAL A 153 -9.66 22.22 41.17
C VAL A 153 -10.54 23.29 40.50
N ALA A 154 -11.75 22.84 40.10
CA ALA A 154 -12.95 23.56 39.60
C ALA A 154 -12.93 23.89 38.09
N ASP A 155 -13.94 23.68 37.23
CA ASP A 155 -15.38 23.35 37.29
C ASP A 155 -15.74 22.60 35.97
N GLY A 156 -16.75 21.73 35.82
CA GLY A 156 -18.12 21.83 36.31
C GLY A 156 -19.01 22.54 35.27
N VAL A 157 -19.36 21.89 34.15
CA VAL A 157 -20.41 22.40 33.24
C VAL A 157 -21.35 21.29 32.78
N ASP A 158 -22.62 21.61 32.99
CA ASP A 158 -23.83 20.83 32.90
C ASP A 158 -24.16 20.20 31.55
N SER A 159 -24.84 19.06 31.68
CA SER A 159 -25.56 18.35 30.63
C SER A 159 -26.88 19.04 30.30
N LYS A 160 -27.21 19.16 29.00
CA LYS A 160 -28.60 19.28 28.53
C LYS A 160 -28.87 18.23 27.44
N PRO A 161 -29.89 17.37 27.59
CA PRO A 161 -30.29 16.42 26.57
C PRO A 161 -31.23 17.10 25.56
N LEU A 162 -30.93 16.95 24.27
CA LEU A 162 -31.73 17.53 23.18
C LEU A 162 -32.37 16.40 22.35
N VAL A 163 -33.64 16.16 22.67
CA VAL A 163 -34.76 15.88 21.77
C VAL A 163 -34.63 14.66 20.83
N GLU A 164 -35.33 13.59 21.26
CA GLU A 164 -35.92 12.53 20.43
C GLU A 164 -36.54 13.07 19.14
N LYS A 165 -36.06 12.59 18.00
CA LYS A 165 -36.74 12.74 16.71
C LYS A 165 -37.39 11.41 16.31
N ARG A 166 -38.69 11.55 16.06
CA ARG A 166 -39.67 10.56 15.60
C ARG A 166 -39.15 9.61 14.51
N PRO A 167 -39.60 8.34 14.51
CA PRO A 167 -39.40 7.43 13.40
C PRO A 167 -40.25 7.88 12.20
N VAL A 168 -39.59 8.12 11.07
CA VAL A 168 -40.23 8.35 9.78
C VAL A 168 -40.56 6.98 9.19
N SER A 169 -41.85 6.69 9.07
CA SER A 169 -42.38 5.54 8.34
C SER A 169 -42.04 5.64 6.86
N LEU A 170 -41.14 4.80 6.38
CA LEU A 170 -40.85 4.59 4.96
C LEU A 170 -42.02 3.84 4.33
N VAL A 171 -42.93 4.59 3.71
CA VAL A 171 -43.95 4.06 2.80
C VAL A 171 -43.23 3.65 1.52
N VAL A 172 -43.07 2.33 1.33
CA VAL A 172 -42.65 1.72 0.07
C VAL A 172 -43.76 1.96 -0.96
N LYS A 173 -43.60 2.96 -1.81
CA LYS A 173 -44.34 3.05 -3.07
C LYS A 173 -43.71 2.05 -4.04
N GLN A 174 -44.44 0.97 -4.32
CA GLN A 174 -44.17 0.15 -5.49
C GLN A 174 -44.54 0.98 -6.72
N GLU A 175 -43.53 1.48 -7.43
CA GLU A 175 -43.71 1.98 -8.79
C GLU A 175 -43.75 0.79 -9.74
N THR A 176 -44.93 0.59 -10.31
CA THR A 176 -45.19 -0.23 -11.49
C THR A 176 -44.33 0.25 -12.65
N VAL A 177 -43.38 -0.58 -13.06
CA VAL A 177 -42.63 -0.47 -14.31
C VAL A 177 -43.64 -0.54 -15.45
N LYS A 178 -43.78 0.56 -16.19
CA LYS A 178 -44.46 0.56 -17.49
C LYS A 178 -43.50 -0.05 -18.49
N GLU A 179 -43.98 -1.07 -19.21
CA GLU A 179 -43.39 -1.55 -20.45
C GLU A 179 -43.33 -0.37 -21.43
N GLU A 180 -42.13 -0.01 -21.87
CA GLU A 180 -41.92 0.91 -22.99
C GLU A 180 -41.57 0.09 -24.24
N ASP A 181 -42.59 0.00 -25.08
CA ASP A 181 -42.66 -0.18 -26.52
C ASP A 181 -41.36 -0.35 -27.33
N ASP A 182 -41.27 -1.55 -27.90
CA ASP A 182 -40.44 -1.99 -29.03
C ASP A 182 -40.86 -1.30 -30.36
N GLU A 183 -40.68 0.02 -30.47
CA GLU A 183 -40.96 0.74 -31.73
C GLU A 183 -39.83 1.68 -32.16
N TYR A 184 -38.61 1.14 -32.30
CA TYR A 184 -37.56 1.82 -33.06
C TYR A 184 -36.67 0.84 -33.84
N LYS A 185 -37.30 0.02 -34.68
CA LYS A 185 -36.60 -0.92 -35.56
C LYS A 185 -37.33 -1.12 -36.88
N SER A 186 -37.51 -0.05 -37.67
CA SER A 186 -37.92 -0.15 -39.08
C SER A 186 -37.73 1.18 -39.81
N ARG A 187 -36.49 1.54 -40.23
CA ARG A 187 -36.30 2.52 -41.31
C ARG A 187 -34.90 2.64 -41.93
N LEU A 188 -34.21 1.53 -42.19
CA LEU A 188 -32.95 1.56 -42.97
C LEU A 188 -32.89 0.50 -44.06
N GLU A 189 -33.86 0.52 -44.97
CA GLU A 189 -33.74 0.01 -46.35
C GLU A 189 -34.59 0.99 -47.18
N ILE A 190 -34.09 1.74 -48.17
CA ILE A 190 -33.66 1.30 -49.50
C ILE A 190 -32.78 2.43 -50.07
N ILE A 191 -31.51 2.15 -50.38
CA ILE A 191 -30.72 2.96 -51.34
C ILE A 191 -30.32 2.02 -52.48
N PRO A 192 -30.67 2.31 -53.74
CA PRO A 192 -30.37 1.43 -54.86
C PRO A 192 -28.86 1.39 -55.13
N PHE A 193 -28.27 0.20 -54.95
CA PHE A 193 -26.90 -0.12 -55.31
C PHE A 193 -26.79 -0.29 -56.83
N ASN A 194 -25.94 0.51 -57.46
CA ASN A 194 -25.60 0.39 -58.88
C ASN A 194 -24.12 -0.04 -58.97
N PRO A 195 -23.78 -1.31 -59.22
CA PRO A 195 -22.40 -1.74 -59.26
C PRO A 195 -21.86 -1.56 -60.69
N LEU A 196 -21.04 -0.52 -60.89
CA LEU A 196 -20.09 -0.48 -62.01
C LEU A 196 -18.70 -0.89 -61.51
N PRO A 197 -18.00 -1.80 -62.22
CA PRO A 197 -16.67 -2.25 -61.84
C PRO A 197 -15.63 -1.21 -62.26
N ILE A 198 -15.31 -0.28 -61.36
CA ILE A 198 -14.14 0.59 -61.53
C ILE A 198 -12.92 -0.24 -61.12
N LYS A 199 -12.13 -0.65 -62.12
CA LYS A 199 -10.76 -1.12 -61.95
C LYS A 199 -9.91 0.07 -61.48
N SER A 200 -10.03 0.41 -60.20
CA SER A 200 -9.15 1.38 -59.55
C SER A 200 -7.77 0.76 -59.44
N ALA A 201 -6.84 1.28 -60.23
CA ALA A 201 -5.43 1.02 -60.07
C ALA A 201 -5.05 1.26 -58.60
N ILE A 202 -4.60 0.21 -57.92
CA ILE A 202 -4.10 0.30 -56.55
C ILE A 202 -2.80 1.09 -56.63
N CYS A 203 -2.87 2.41 -56.47
CA CYS A 203 -1.69 3.21 -56.20
C CYS A 203 -1.08 2.68 -54.90
N PRO A 204 0.18 2.21 -54.88
CA PRO A 204 0.81 1.75 -53.66
C PRO A 204 0.83 2.91 -52.67
N THR A 205 0.02 2.79 -51.60
CA THR A 205 -0.03 3.79 -50.54
C THR A 205 1.39 4.01 -50.03
N PRO A 206 1.89 5.26 -49.95
CA PRO A 206 3.23 5.55 -49.45
C PRO A 206 3.43 4.87 -48.10
N LEU A 207 4.48 4.05 -47.98
CA LEU A 207 4.87 3.41 -46.72
C LEU A 207 5.07 4.50 -45.67
N LYS A 208 4.10 4.62 -44.75
CA LYS A 208 4.20 5.56 -43.64
C LYS A 208 5.40 5.16 -42.79
N LYS A 209 6.32 6.11 -42.58
CA LYS A 209 7.47 5.90 -41.69
C LYS A 209 6.97 5.47 -40.30
N PRO A 210 7.62 4.50 -39.65
CA PRO A 210 7.25 4.10 -38.30
C PRO A 210 7.27 5.28 -37.32
N THR A 211 6.33 5.30 -36.39
CA THR A 211 6.34 6.28 -35.30
C THR A 211 7.16 5.74 -34.14
N VAL A 212 8.26 6.43 -33.82
CA VAL A 212 9.22 5.98 -32.79
C VAL A 212 8.83 6.51 -31.41
N HIS A 213 8.85 5.64 -30.41
CA HIS A 213 8.61 5.94 -29.00
C HIS A 213 9.83 5.64 -28.14
N THR A 214 10.06 6.47 -27.13
CA THR A 214 11.16 6.29 -26.18
C THR A 214 10.59 5.94 -24.82
N PHE A 215 10.61 4.65 -24.49
CA PHE A 215 10.16 4.16 -23.20
C PHE A 215 11.30 4.10 -22.19
N THR A 216 11.11 4.69 -21.01
CA THR A 216 12.07 4.60 -19.90
C THR A 216 11.41 4.06 -18.64
N PRO A 217 12.10 3.29 -17.78
CA PRO A 217 11.57 2.85 -16.49
C PRO A 217 11.01 4.02 -15.67
N TYR A 218 9.83 3.84 -15.09
CA TYR A 218 9.19 4.89 -14.28
C TYR A 218 9.98 5.24 -13.02
N GLN A 219 10.59 4.22 -12.42
CA GLN A 219 11.35 4.29 -11.18
C GLN A 219 12.35 3.12 -11.12
N GLN A 220 13.21 3.11 -10.10
CA GLN A 220 14.02 1.93 -9.81
C GLN A 220 13.13 0.74 -9.43
N PRO A 221 13.48 -0.49 -9.84
CA PRO A 221 12.72 -1.68 -9.46
C PRO A 221 12.57 -1.78 -7.95
N LEU A 222 11.34 -1.98 -7.49
CA LEU A 222 11.00 -2.23 -6.10
C LEU A 222 10.98 -3.73 -5.83
N SER A 223 11.25 -4.11 -4.57
CA SER A 223 11.01 -5.48 -4.13
C SER A 223 9.51 -5.78 -4.07
N THR A 224 9.13 -7.05 -4.25
CA THR A 224 7.75 -7.54 -4.13
C THR A 224 7.10 -7.07 -2.82
N ARG A 225 7.80 -7.26 -1.69
CA ARG A 225 7.35 -6.79 -0.38
C ARG A 225 7.05 -5.29 -0.35
N LYS A 226 7.91 -4.46 -0.96
CA LYS A 226 7.71 -3.00 -0.97
C LYS A 226 6.50 -2.61 -1.81
N ILE A 227 6.29 -3.27 -2.95
CA ILE A 227 5.08 -3.11 -3.77
C ILE A 227 3.85 -3.49 -2.94
N ASN A 228 3.87 -4.66 -2.32
CA ASN A 228 2.76 -5.18 -1.52
C ASN A 228 2.40 -4.25 -0.35
N ILE A 229 3.39 -3.76 0.39
CA ILE A 229 3.19 -2.75 1.46
C ILE A 229 2.52 -1.50 0.88
N THR A 230 2.99 -0.99 -0.26
CA THR A 230 2.46 0.24 -0.85
C THR A 230 1.01 0.06 -1.32
N ILE A 231 0.65 -1.13 -1.81
CA ILE A 231 -0.73 -1.48 -2.14
C ILE A 231 -1.60 -1.50 -0.87
N VAL A 232 -1.15 -2.16 0.20
CA VAL A 232 -1.86 -2.18 1.49
C VAL A 232 -2.09 -0.76 2.00
N ASP A 233 -1.05 0.08 2.00
CA ASP A 233 -1.12 1.47 2.44
C ASP A 233 -2.16 2.25 1.60
N LYS A 234 -2.18 2.05 0.27
CA LYS A 234 -3.15 2.70 -0.61
C LYS A 234 -4.58 2.22 -0.35
N LEU A 235 -4.79 0.93 -0.06
CA LEU A 235 -6.10 0.38 0.24
C LEU A 235 -6.65 0.88 1.59
N LEU A 236 -5.79 0.92 2.61
CA LEU A 236 -6.14 1.39 3.96
C LEU A 236 -6.33 2.91 4.04
N ALA A 237 -5.64 3.68 3.19
CA ALA A 237 -5.81 5.12 3.14
C ALA A 237 -7.27 5.50 2.81
N PRO A 238 -7.86 6.49 3.51
CA PRO A 238 -9.16 7.03 3.16
C PRO A 238 -9.17 7.49 1.70
N SER A 239 -10.31 7.35 1.03
CA SER A 239 -10.42 7.82 -0.35
C SER A 239 -10.19 9.32 -0.46
N THR A 240 -9.44 9.75 -1.49
CA THR A 240 -9.22 11.18 -1.75
C THR A 240 -10.52 11.84 -2.22
N GLN A 241 -10.58 13.18 -2.14
CA GLN A 241 -11.73 13.91 -2.68
C GLN A 241 -11.97 13.60 -4.16
N GLU A 242 -10.92 13.37 -4.95
CA GLU A 242 -11.05 13.01 -6.36
C GLU A 242 -11.62 11.61 -6.58
N GLU A 243 -11.23 10.65 -5.74
CA GLU A 243 -11.78 9.30 -5.76
C GLU A 243 -13.26 9.25 -5.36
N GLN A 244 -13.70 10.18 -4.52
CA GLN A 244 -15.09 10.29 -4.06
C GLN A 244 -15.99 11.10 -5.00
N LYS A 245 -15.42 11.95 -5.87
CA LYS A 245 -16.19 12.76 -6.85
C LYS A 245 -17.09 11.93 -7.75
N PRO A 246 -16.62 10.85 -8.40
CA PRO A 246 -17.49 10.06 -9.25
C PRO A 246 -18.47 9.24 -8.40
N ARG A 247 -19.76 9.49 -8.62
CA ARG A 247 -20.83 8.62 -8.11
C ARG A 247 -20.99 7.44 -9.07
N GLY A 248 -20.90 6.22 -8.55
CA GLY A 248 -21.17 4.99 -9.30
C GLY A 248 -19.93 4.31 -9.86
N THR A 249 -20.13 3.53 -10.91
CA THR A 249 -19.10 2.72 -11.56
C THR A 249 -18.42 3.50 -12.70
N GLY A 250 -17.22 3.06 -13.05
CA GLY A 250 -16.51 3.53 -14.24
C GLY A 250 -15.62 2.41 -14.75
N TYR A 251 -14.67 2.74 -15.62
CA TYR A 251 -13.86 1.76 -16.34
C TYR A 251 -12.38 1.96 -16.06
N ILE A 252 -11.68 0.85 -15.84
CA ILE A 252 -10.25 0.73 -16.03
C ILE A 252 -10.04 0.13 -17.43
N TYR A 253 -9.28 0.81 -18.28
CA TYR A 253 -9.05 0.40 -19.67
C TYR A 253 -7.57 0.21 -19.94
N GLY A 254 -7.29 -0.67 -20.91
CA GLY A 254 -5.96 -0.95 -21.42
C GLY A 254 -5.93 -0.89 -22.94
N TYR A 255 -4.93 -0.25 -23.53
CA TYR A 255 -4.74 -0.26 -24.98
C TYR A 255 -3.28 -0.41 -25.39
N LYS A 256 -3.05 -0.94 -26.59
CA LYS A 256 -1.76 -0.94 -27.29
C LYS A 256 -1.65 0.22 -28.27
N LEU A 257 -0.43 0.66 -28.53
CA LEU A 257 -0.15 1.51 -29.69
C LEU A 257 -0.51 0.76 -30.99
N PRO A 258 -0.90 1.46 -32.07
CA PRO A 258 -1.24 0.79 -33.31
C PRO A 258 0.01 0.23 -34.01
N LYS A 259 -0.21 -0.71 -34.94
CA LYS A 259 0.86 -1.28 -35.77
C LYS A 259 1.65 -0.18 -36.48
N GLY A 260 2.97 -0.36 -36.57
CA GLY A 260 3.90 0.63 -37.13
C GLY A 260 4.42 1.64 -36.11
N HIS A 261 4.04 1.50 -34.83
CA HIS A 261 4.71 2.17 -33.72
C HIS A 261 5.83 1.28 -33.19
N THR A 262 7.03 1.83 -33.07
CA THR A 262 8.22 1.09 -32.63
C THR A 262 8.88 1.78 -31.44
N THR A 263 9.71 1.04 -30.70
CA THR A 263 10.62 1.63 -29.72
C THR A 263 11.77 2.36 -30.43
N ALA A 264 12.58 3.10 -29.66
CA ALA A 264 13.82 3.73 -30.14
C ALA A 264 14.83 2.73 -30.74
N LEU A 265 14.74 1.44 -30.36
CA LEU A 265 15.57 0.35 -30.91
C LEU A 265 14.96 -0.29 -32.16
N GLY A 266 13.81 0.21 -32.64
CA GLY A 266 13.08 -0.34 -33.79
C GLY A 266 12.29 -1.61 -33.49
N THR A 267 12.18 -2.02 -32.22
CA THR A 267 11.35 -3.17 -31.82
C THR A 267 9.87 -2.79 -31.77
N ASP A 268 8.99 -3.77 -31.95
CA ASP A 268 7.55 -3.54 -31.83
C ASP A 268 7.13 -3.13 -30.41
N THR A 269 6.05 -2.37 -30.31
CA THR A 269 5.46 -1.89 -29.06
C THR A 269 4.37 -2.82 -28.53
N ASP A 270 4.35 -4.06 -28.99
CA ASP A 270 3.30 -5.05 -28.69
C ASP A 270 3.15 -5.39 -27.20
N ARG A 271 4.21 -5.21 -26.41
CA ARG A 271 4.22 -5.38 -24.95
C ARG A 271 4.02 -4.07 -24.19
N MET A 272 3.78 -2.95 -24.87
CA MET A 272 3.57 -1.64 -24.23
C MET A 272 2.07 -1.37 -24.10
N ILE A 273 1.52 -1.66 -22.92
CA ILE A 273 0.10 -1.45 -22.61
C ILE A 273 -0.04 -0.14 -21.85
N LYS A 274 -0.87 0.79 -22.35
CA LYS A 274 -1.30 1.93 -21.54
C LYS A 274 -2.50 1.53 -20.70
N ILE A 275 -2.43 1.73 -19.39
CA ILE A 275 -3.53 1.46 -18.46
C ILE A 275 -3.99 2.77 -17.82
N GLY A 276 -5.28 3.05 -17.89
CA GLY A 276 -5.85 4.24 -17.25
C GLY A 276 -7.32 4.05 -16.90
N TYR A 277 -7.93 5.12 -16.36
CA TYR A 277 -9.32 5.08 -15.94
C TYR A 277 -10.20 6.14 -16.62
N THR A 278 -11.52 5.91 -16.65
CA THR A 278 -12.52 6.86 -17.17
C THR A 278 -13.94 6.39 -16.88
N ASN A 279 -14.93 7.27 -16.87
CA ASN A 279 -16.35 6.89 -16.85
C ASN A 279 -16.89 6.51 -18.25
N ASN A 280 -16.17 6.80 -19.34
CA ASN A 280 -16.59 6.45 -20.70
C ASN A 280 -15.36 6.17 -21.58
N TYR A 281 -15.01 4.90 -21.70
CA TYR A 281 -13.80 4.47 -22.40
C TYR A 281 -13.85 4.76 -23.91
N LYS A 282 -15.03 4.70 -24.54
CA LYS A 282 -15.21 5.04 -25.96
C LYS A 282 -14.86 6.51 -26.22
N ARG A 283 -15.39 7.42 -25.39
CA ARG A 283 -15.03 8.85 -25.45
C ARG A 283 -13.53 9.05 -25.20
N ARG A 284 -12.97 8.35 -24.22
CA ARG A 284 -11.54 8.44 -23.88
C ARG A 284 -10.63 7.95 -25.01
N MET A 285 -10.98 6.89 -25.74
CA MET A 285 -10.22 6.42 -26.91
C MET A 285 -10.19 7.47 -28.02
N ARG A 286 -11.33 8.14 -28.29
CA ARG A 286 -11.38 9.26 -29.25
C ARG A 286 -10.50 10.43 -28.80
N GLN A 287 -10.50 10.75 -27.51
CA GLN A 287 -9.62 11.80 -26.97
C GLN A 287 -8.15 11.47 -27.19
N TRP A 288 -7.72 10.24 -26.93
CA TRP A 288 -6.35 9.81 -27.21
C TRP A 288 -6.05 9.84 -28.71
N GLN A 289 -7.00 9.42 -29.55
CA GLN A 289 -6.84 9.51 -30.99
C GLN A 289 -6.63 10.94 -31.49
N SER A 290 -7.44 11.89 -30.99
CA SER A 290 -7.30 13.30 -31.34
C SER A 290 -6.03 13.93 -30.77
N LYS A 291 -5.71 13.64 -29.50
CA LYS A 291 -4.59 14.28 -28.79
C LYS A 291 -3.23 13.72 -29.18
N CYS A 292 -3.15 12.42 -29.46
CA CYS A 292 -1.89 11.73 -29.74
C CYS A 292 -1.73 11.35 -31.21
N HIS A 293 -2.68 11.72 -32.07
CA HIS A 293 -2.62 11.51 -33.52
C HIS A 293 -2.36 10.06 -33.97
N TYR A 294 -2.80 9.07 -33.16
CA TYR A 294 -2.78 7.65 -33.50
C TYR A 294 -4.06 6.97 -33.04
N THR A 295 -4.52 5.91 -33.70
CA THR A 295 -5.71 5.17 -33.25
C THR A 295 -5.33 4.11 -32.22
N PRO A 296 -5.73 4.24 -30.93
CA PRO A 296 -5.40 3.25 -29.91
C PRO A 296 -6.03 1.89 -30.23
N ASN A 297 -5.28 0.80 -30.06
CA ASN A 297 -5.82 -0.55 -30.15
C ASN A 297 -6.32 -0.99 -28.76
N LEU A 298 -7.61 -0.81 -28.49
CA LEU A 298 -8.22 -1.16 -27.21
C LEU A 298 -8.12 -2.67 -26.97
N ILE A 299 -7.51 -3.07 -25.85
CA ILE A 299 -7.38 -4.47 -25.45
C ILE A 299 -8.51 -4.85 -24.50
N PHE A 300 -8.73 -4.06 -23.45
CA PHE A 300 -9.77 -4.30 -22.47
C PHE A 300 -10.36 -2.99 -21.94
N ALA A 301 -11.59 -3.07 -21.46
CA ALA A 301 -12.22 -2.07 -20.62
C ALA A 301 -13.09 -2.82 -19.60
N ARG A 302 -12.74 -2.70 -18.32
CA ARG A 302 -13.39 -3.40 -17.22
C ARG A 302 -14.09 -2.41 -16.32
N GLU A 303 -15.37 -2.64 -16.10
CA GLU A 303 -16.16 -1.85 -15.17
C GLU A 303 -15.73 -2.16 -13.73
N ALA A 304 -15.57 -1.11 -12.92
CA ALA A 304 -15.16 -1.23 -11.52
C ALA A 304 -15.83 -0.13 -10.68
N PRO A 305 -16.36 -0.46 -9.50
CA PRO A 305 -16.55 0.50 -8.42
C PRO A 305 -15.19 1.10 -8.02
N TYR A 306 -15.18 2.33 -7.52
CA TYR A 306 -13.95 3.00 -7.06
C TYR A 306 -12.82 2.98 -8.10
N TYR A 307 -13.16 3.05 -9.40
CA TYR A 307 -12.24 2.82 -10.51
C TYR A 307 -10.99 3.72 -10.51
N ILE A 308 -11.06 4.92 -9.92
CA ILE A 308 -9.91 5.81 -9.75
C ILE A 308 -8.90 5.18 -8.77
N LYS A 309 -9.37 4.79 -7.58
CA LYS A 309 -8.54 4.13 -6.56
C LYS A 309 -7.99 2.80 -7.06
N MET A 310 -8.81 2.04 -7.79
CA MET A 310 -8.41 0.73 -8.32
C MET A 310 -7.38 0.85 -9.45
N GLU A 311 -7.43 1.89 -10.27
CA GLU A 311 -6.38 2.14 -11.25
C GLU A 311 -5.03 2.44 -10.61
N GLU A 312 -5.01 3.23 -9.53
CA GLU A 312 -3.78 3.47 -8.78
C GLU A 312 -3.23 2.18 -8.17
N VAL A 313 -4.09 1.31 -7.64
CA VAL A 313 -3.70 -0.01 -7.12
C VAL A 313 -3.13 -0.89 -8.22
N VAL A 314 -3.73 -0.91 -9.42
CA VAL A 314 -3.19 -1.62 -10.60
C VAL A 314 -1.82 -1.07 -10.99
N HIS A 315 -1.64 0.24 -10.99
CA HIS A 315 -0.35 0.88 -11.28
C HIS A 315 0.72 0.50 -10.27
N LEU A 316 0.35 0.41 -8.98
CA LEU A 316 1.26 -0.05 -7.92
C LEU A 316 1.62 -1.53 -8.09
N HIS A 317 0.65 -2.38 -8.42
CA HIS A 317 0.88 -3.81 -8.67
C HIS A 317 1.86 -4.02 -9.84
N LEU A 318 1.76 -3.20 -10.89
CA LEU A 318 2.64 -3.24 -12.07
C LEU A 318 3.78 -2.20 -12.00
N ALA A 319 4.21 -1.80 -10.80
CA ALA A 319 5.14 -0.68 -10.62
C ALA A 319 6.51 -0.91 -11.30
N ASN A 320 6.98 -2.17 -11.34
CA ASN A 320 8.25 -2.52 -11.95
C ASN A 320 8.18 -2.57 -13.49
N GLU A 321 7.00 -2.84 -14.03
CA GLU A 321 6.69 -2.84 -15.46
C GLU A 321 6.38 -1.44 -15.98
N ARG A 322 6.11 -0.47 -15.11
CA ARG A 322 5.73 0.89 -15.48
C ARG A 322 6.84 1.63 -16.26
N ARG A 323 6.45 2.36 -17.30
CA ARG A 323 7.29 3.12 -18.20
C ARG A 323 6.76 4.54 -18.43
N TRP A 324 7.67 5.47 -18.68
CA TRP A 324 7.38 6.75 -19.32
C TRP A 324 7.51 6.61 -20.83
N ASP A 325 6.52 7.07 -21.59
CA ASP A 325 6.67 7.40 -23.01
C ASP A 325 7.18 8.83 -23.11
N MET A 326 8.46 9.00 -23.40
CA MET A 326 9.16 10.28 -23.43
C MET A 326 8.92 10.97 -24.76
N GLY A 327 8.24 12.11 -24.71
CA GLY A 327 8.03 12.98 -25.85
C GLY A 327 7.11 12.39 -26.92
N CYS A 328 5.89 11.99 -26.54
CA CYS A 328 4.90 11.44 -27.46
C CYS A 328 4.76 12.32 -28.72
N ALA A 329 5.06 11.74 -29.89
CA ALA A 329 5.15 12.47 -31.15
C ALA A 329 3.85 13.20 -31.52
N GLY A 330 2.70 12.64 -31.15
CA GLY A 330 1.40 13.26 -31.41
C GLY A 330 0.97 14.31 -30.38
N CYS A 331 1.51 14.29 -29.16
CA CYS A 331 1.18 15.30 -28.13
C CYS A 331 2.03 16.58 -28.26
N ARG A 332 2.39 16.97 -29.48
CA ARG A 332 3.21 18.16 -29.73
C ARG A 332 2.33 19.41 -29.65
N GLU A 333 2.61 20.25 -28.68
CA GLU A 333 2.04 21.58 -28.55
C GLU A 333 2.54 22.52 -29.68
N PRO A 334 1.83 23.62 -29.98
CA PRO A 334 2.26 24.59 -31.00
C PRO A 334 3.65 25.19 -30.77
N ASN A 335 4.10 25.25 -29.51
CA ASN A 335 5.44 25.70 -29.12
C ASN A 335 6.54 24.63 -29.33
N GLY A 336 6.20 23.46 -29.89
CA GLY A 336 7.11 22.35 -30.13
C GLY A 336 7.33 21.42 -28.92
N LYS A 337 6.76 21.73 -27.74
CA LYS A 337 6.86 20.91 -26.54
C LYS A 337 6.01 19.64 -26.69
N THR A 338 6.54 18.50 -26.29
CA THR A 338 5.81 17.23 -26.27
C THR A 338 5.42 16.85 -24.85
N THR A 339 4.26 16.20 -24.69
CA THR A 339 3.81 15.66 -23.39
C THR A 339 4.36 14.25 -23.18
N ASN A 340 4.79 13.95 -21.96
CA ASN A 340 5.17 12.59 -21.55
C ASN A 340 3.95 11.83 -21.04
N HIS A 341 3.85 10.54 -21.36
CA HIS A 341 2.82 9.68 -20.78
C HIS A 341 3.42 8.75 -19.74
N LYS A 342 2.92 8.80 -18.51
CA LYS A 342 3.44 8.04 -17.36
C LYS A 342 2.69 6.73 -17.08
N GLU A 343 1.84 6.30 -17.99
CA GLU A 343 0.82 5.27 -17.77
C GLU A 343 1.02 4.06 -18.70
N PHE A 344 2.22 3.91 -19.27
CA PHE A 344 2.58 2.73 -20.06
C PHE A 344 3.23 1.67 -19.18
N PHE A 345 3.03 0.41 -19.55
CA PHE A 345 3.53 -0.76 -18.84
C PHE A 345 4.12 -1.72 -19.86
N GLU A 346 5.35 -2.17 -19.64
CA GLU A 346 6.02 -3.18 -20.43
C GLU A 346 5.64 -4.57 -19.91
N VAL A 347 4.51 -5.08 -20.39
CA VAL A 347 3.86 -6.29 -19.90
C VAL A 347 2.99 -6.92 -20.99
N ASP A 348 2.80 -8.23 -20.92
CA ASP A 348 1.90 -8.92 -21.86
C ASP A 348 0.44 -8.54 -21.60
N ALA A 349 -0.36 -8.51 -22.66
CA ALA A 349 -1.74 -8.02 -22.61
C ALA A 349 -2.60 -8.85 -21.65
N GLU A 350 -2.36 -10.16 -21.61
CA GLU A 350 -3.02 -11.14 -20.76
C GLU A 350 -2.73 -10.87 -19.28
N LYS A 351 -1.46 -10.60 -18.92
CA LYS A 351 -1.08 -10.25 -17.54
C LYS A 351 -1.69 -8.92 -17.12
N ALA A 352 -1.64 -7.89 -17.97
CA ALA A 352 -2.27 -6.60 -17.67
C ALA A 352 -3.78 -6.74 -17.45
N GLN A 353 -4.46 -7.49 -18.32
CA GLN A 353 -5.88 -7.74 -18.23
C GLN A 353 -6.24 -8.53 -16.96
N ALA A 354 -5.49 -9.59 -16.63
CA ALA A 354 -5.72 -10.40 -15.44
C ALA A 354 -5.60 -9.57 -14.15
N VAL A 355 -4.58 -8.71 -14.04
CA VAL A 355 -4.42 -7.82 -12.88
C VAL A 355 -5.59 -6.84 -12.77
N VAL A 356 -6.02 -6.24 -13.88
CA VAL A 356 -7.16 -5.31 -13.88
C VAL A 356 -8.47 -6.03 -13.51
N GLU A 357 -8.71 -7.21 -14.06
CA GLU A 357 -9.89 -8.03 -13.76
C GLU A 357 -9.95 -8.45 -12.30
N MET A 358 -8.82 -8.88 -11.73
CA MET A 358 -8.71 -9.24 -10.33
C MET A 358 -9.10 -8.07 -9.42
N TRP A 359 -8.53 -6.88 -9.63
CA TRP A 359 -8.84 -5.71 -8.79
C TRP A 359 -10.25 -5.18 -9.01
N ALA A 360 -10.76 -5.19 -10.25
CA ALA A 360 -12.14 -4.82 -10.55
C ALA A 360 -13.15 -5.77 -9.89
N ALA A 361 -12.89 -7.08 -9.94
CA ALA A 361 -13.72 -8.09 -9.29
C ALA A 361 -13.72 -7.92 -7.76
N TRP A 362 -12.55 -7.67 -7.17
CA TRP A 362 -12.43 -7.39 -5.73
C TRP A 362 -13.20 -6.13 -5.32
N ALA A 363 -13.09 -5.05 -6.09
CA ALA A 363 -13.87 -3.82 -5.85
C ALA A 363 -15.38 -4.07 -5.93
N GLY A 364 -15.81 -4.98 -6.82
CA GLY A 364 -17.19 -5.44 -6.93
C GLY A 364 -17.72 -6.19 -5.69
N LEU A 365 -16.84 -6.67 -4.79
CA LEU A 365 -17.24 -7.27 -3.52
C LEU A 365 -17.62 -6.25 -2.44
N GLY A 366 -17.61 -4.95 -2.76
CA GLY A 366 -17.92 -3.86 -1.83
C GLY A 366 -16.95 -3.79 -0.64
N PRO A 367 -15.63 -3.64 -0.87
CA PRO A 367 -14.67 -3.68 0.23
C PRO A 367 -14.61 -2.39 1.07
N PHE A 368 -15.24 -1.32 0.58
CA PHE A 368 -15.25 -0.01 1.21
C PHE A 368 -16.65 0.35 1.75
N ASP A 369 -16.67 1.14 2.81
CA ASP A 369 -17.87 1.77 3.37
C ASP A 369 -18.31 3.01 2.55
N GLU A 370 -19.36 3.69 3.00
CA GLU A 370 -19.91 4.89 2.35
C GLU A 370 -18.90 6.05 2.32
N GLU A 371 -17.96 6.08 3.27
CA GLU A 371 -16.88 7.05 3.35
C GLU A 371 -15.62 6.63 2.55
N GLY A 372 -15.67 5.52 1.82
CA GLY A 372 -14.55 5.01 1.02
C GLY A 372 -13.41 4.44 1.87
N ARG A 373 -13.67 4.11 3.15
CA ARG A 373 -12.73 3.43 4.04
C ARG A 373 -12.95 1.94 3.93
N LEU A 374 -11.87 1.17 4.11
CA LEU A 374 -11.97 -0.28 4.08
C LEU A 374 -12.82 -0.79 5.25
N THR A 375 -13.76 -1.69 4.99
CA THR A 375 -14.56 -2.29 6.08
C THR A 375 -13.67 -3.09 7.03
N ALA A 376 -14.12 -3.26 8.28
CA ALA A 376 -13.37 -4.02 9.29
C ALA A 376 -13.04 -5.46 8.84
N TYR A 377 -13.94 -6.09 8.10
CA TYR A 377 -13.72 -7.42 7.53
C TYR A 377 -12.52 -7.46 6.58
N TRP A 378 -12.49 -6.55 5.61
CA TRP A 378 -11.41 -6.50 4.62
C TRP A 378 -10.09 -6.00 5.22
N ALA A 379 -10.14 -5.09 6.18
CA ALA A 379 -8.97 -4.64 6.92
C ALA A 379 -8.31 -5.80 7.70
N ALA A 380 -9.10 -6.62 8.39
CA ALA A 380 -8.58 -7.80 9.08
C ALA A 380 -7.96 -8.83 8.12
N ARG A 381 -8.53 -8.99 6.92
CA ARG A 381 -7.95 -9.86 5.89
C ARG A 381 -6.63 -9.33 5.33
N LEU A 382 -6.48 -8.01 5.17
CA LEU A 382 -5.23 -7.40 4.75
C LEU A 382 -4.14 -7.57 5.82
N ASP A 383 -4.47 -7.44 7.11
CA ASP A 383 -3.52 -7.62 8.22
C ASP A 383 -2.98 -9.06 8.30
N ALA A 384 -3.77 -10.03 7.85
CA ALA A 384 -3.40 -11.44 7.79
C ALA A 384 -2.61 -11.83 6.52
N LEU A 385 -2.35 -10.89 5.60
CA LEU A 385 -1.69 -11.19 4.33
C LEU A 385 -0.19 -11.36 4.50
N ASP A 386 0.37 -12.43 3.92
CA ASP A 386 1.82 -12.56 3.77
C ASP A 386 2.29 -11.64 2.63
N LEU A 387 2.96 -10.55 2.98
CA LEU A 387 3.42 -9.56 2.00
C LEU A 387 4.72 -9.95 1.31
N ASP A 388 5.39 -11.03 1.74
CA ASP A 388 6.58 -11.55 1.07
C ASP A 388 6.21 -12.57 -0.05
N ASP A 389 4.95 -13.05 -0.08
CA ASP A 389 4.38 -13.92 -1.12
C ASP A 389 4.00 -13.11 -2.39
N ASP A 390 4.47 -13.54 -3.55
CA ASP A 390 4.21 -12.89 -4.85
C ASP A 390 2.80 -13.17 -5.38
N GLU A 391 2.16 -14.25 -4.94
CA GLU A 391 0.78 -14.59 -5.27
C GLU A 391 -0.24 -14.14 -4.22
N CYS A 392 0.20 -13.36 -3.22
CA CYS A 392 -0.65 -12.98 -2.08
C CYS A 392 -1.96 -12.31 -2.52
N TRP A 393 -1.91 -11.48 -3.57
CA TRP A 393 -3.09 -10.78 -4.09
C TRP A 393 -4.09 -11.69 -4.78
N TYR A 394 -3.62 -12.69 -5.53
CA TYR A 394 -4.51 -13.68 -6.15
C TYR A 394 -5.24 -14.47 -5.06
N LYS A 395 -4.53 -14.94 -4.03
CA LYS A 395 -5.12 -15.64 -2.88
C LYS A 395 -6.10 -14.72 -2.14
N PHE A 396 -5.70 -13.48 -1.86
CA PHE A 396 -6.53 -12.49 -1.15
C PHE A 396 -7.86 -12.21 -1.86
N VAL A 397 -7.83 -12.03 -3.18
CA VAL A 397 -9.02 -11.71 -3.98
C VAL A 397 -9.89 -12.94 -4.26
N LEU A 398 -9.27 -14.08 -4.58
CA LEU A 398 -9.98 -15.29 -5.02
C LEU A 398 -10.48 -16.16 -3.88
N ASP A 399 -9.87 -16.13 -2.70
CA ASP A 399 -10.39 -16.83 -1.52
C ASP A 399 -11.67 -16.12 -1.04
N LYS A 400 -12.79 -16.51 -1.62
CA LYS A 400 -14.11 -16.13 -1.14
C LYS A 400 -14.33 -16.77 0.23
N GLY A 401 -14.22 -15.95 1.28
CA GLY A 401 -15.06 -16.06 2.46
C GLY A 401 -15.11 -17.43 3.17
N LYS A 402 -14.05 -18.23 3.16
CA LYS A 402 -13.89 -19.31 4.16
C LYS A 402 -13.55 -18.68 5.51
N THR A 403 -14.44 -17.82 6.03
CA THR A 403 -14.45 -17.59 7.47
C THR A 403 -14.80 -18.94 8.08
N LYS A 404 -13.82 -19.60 8.69
CA LYS A 404 -14.10 -20.72 9.59
C LYS A 404 -15.16 -20.20 10.55
N LYS A 405 -16.40 -20.68 10.45
CA LYS A 405 -17.39 -20.54 11.52
C LYS A 405 -16.68 -21.05 12.77
N SER A 406 -16.24 -20.12 13.62
CA SER A 406 -15.83 -20.44 14.97
C SER A 406 -17.03 -21.12 15.60
N GLY A 407 -16.94 -22.44 15.76
CA GLY A 407 -17.96 -23.24 16.39
C GLY A 407 -18.19 -22.67 17.78
N SER A 408 -19.29 -21.94 17.94
CA SER A 408 -19.80 -21.54 19.23
C SER A 408 -20.18 -22.83 19.95
N LYS A 409 -19.24 -23.34 20.74
CA LYS A 409 -19.48 -24.48 21.63
C LYS A 409 -20.37 -23.96 22.75
N LEU A 410 -21.68 -24.03 22.52
CA LEU A 410 -22.68 -23.88 23.58
C LEU A 410 -22.31 -24.85 24.70
N VAL A 411 -21.87 -24.28 25.82
CA VAL A 411 -21.70 -24.99 27.08
C VAL A 411 -23.11 -25.39 27.53
N GLY A 412 -23.45 -26.66 27.33
CA GLY A 412 -24.64 -27.25 27.91
C GLY A 412 -24.45 -27.32 29.42
N ASN A 413 -25.19 -26.47 30.15
CA ASN A 413 -25.48 -26.68 31.56
C ASN A 413 -26.43 -27.89 31.65
N GLY A 414 -25.87 -29.07 31.91
CA GLY A 414 -26.64 -30.23 32.37
C GLY A 414 -26.76 -30.17 33.88
N GLY A 415 -27.90 -29.64 34.35
CA GLY A 415 -28.28 -29.61 35.74
C GLY A 415 -28.54 -31.00 36.32
N VAL A 416 -28.24 -31.10 37.61
CA VAL A 416 -28.59 -32.20 38.52
C VAL A 416 -30.10 -32.21 38.76
N ALA A 417 -30.72 -33.37 38.63
CA ALA A 417 -31.91 -33.80 39.39
C ALA A 417 -31.94 -35.33 39.43
#